data_AF-A0A0B6X1P2-F1
#
_entry.id   AF-A0A0B6X1P2-F1
#
_cell.length_a   1.000
_cell.length_b   1.000
_cell.length_c   1.000
_cell.angle_alpha   90.00
_cell.angle_beta   90.00
_cell.angle_gamma   90.00
#
_symmetry.space_group_name_H-M   'P 1'
#
loop_
_entity.id
_entity.type
_entity.pdbx_description
1 polymer ?
#
loop_
_entity_poly.entity_id
_entity_poly.type
_entity_poly.pdbx_seq_one_letter_code
_entity_poly.pdbx_strand_id
1 'polypeptide(L)'
;MEVRRERVCHWQREIAAYLDGELEPVAAQEFEGHLAACRSCAAYLNEQKSLLCVLDASLSRMAVELPADFASVVTVNARADVGRVRSRHERRRAALFILALAFISFALIGGTASAKEALAPVQLIAHACASVARLMLHALFDVGRSIVVIGRIVGQSMIVVLPGILWLLAVVGLIGAIVVYLFGRRPKDLWGGPMVREPFGERNDGE
;
A
#
# COMPACT_ATOMS: atom_id res chain seq x y z
N MET A 1 6.93 41.99 60.11
CA MET A 1 6.60 40.96 59.11
C MET A 1 7.88 40.66 58.34
N GLU A 2 8.57 39.59 58.73
CA GLU A 2 9.90 39.25 58.22
C GLU A 2 9.72 38.37 56.97
N VAL A 3 10.02 38.95 55.80
CA VAL A 3 10.02 38.21 54.54
C VAL A 3 11.19 37.23 54.56
N ARG A 4 10.89 35.99 54.98
CA ARG A 4 11.83 34.87 54.92
C ARG A 4 12.24 34.70 53.46
N ARG A 5 13.50 35.01 53.12
CA ARG A 5 14.12 34.64 51.84
C ARG A 5 14.09 33.11 51.75
N GLU A 6 13.06 32.57 51.11
CA GLU A 6 13.00 31.17 50.76
C GLU A 6 14.08 30.92 49.70
N ARG A 7 15.09 30.12 50.08
CA ARG A 7 16.03 29.57 49.12
C ARG A 7 15.23 28.67 48.19
N VAL A 8 14.98 29.16 46.98
CA VAL A 8 14.30 28.42 45.90
C VAL A 8 15.05 27.12 45.70
N CYS A 9 14.37 26.00 45.95
CA CYS A 9 14.98 24.69 45.80
C CYS A 9 14.94 24.30 44.33
N HIS A 10 16.06 23.85 43.75
CA HIS A 10 16.13 23.57 42.32
C HIS A 10 15.12 22.49 41.86
N TRP A 11 14.77 21.57 42.77
CA TRP A 11 13.75 20.53 42.58
C TRP A 11 12.34 21.06 42.33
N GLN A 12 12.03 22.33 42.67
CA GLN A 12 10.70 22.89 42.40
C GLN A 12 10.33 22.88 40.91
N ARG A 13 11.32 22.93 40.01
CA ARG A 13 11.08 22.85 38.55
C ARG A 13 10.71 21.45 38.08
N GLU A 14 11.12 20.42 38.81
CA GLU A 14 10.88 19.02 38.47
C GLU A 14 9.53 18.50 38.99
N ILE A 15 8.82 19.29 39.81
CA ILE A 15 7.55 18.89 40.44
C ILE A 15 6.47 18.61 39.40
N ALA A 16 6.39 19.44 38.34
CA ALA A 16 5.44 19.23 37.25
C ALA A 16 5.74 17.92 36.50
N ALA A 17 7.00 17.71 36.09
CA ALA A 17 7.42 16.49 35.42
C ALA A 17 7.25 15.24 36.29
N TYR A 18 7.39 15.34 37.62
CA TYR A 18 7.06 14.25 38.54
C TYR A 18 5.56 13.95 38.58
N LEU A 19 4.69 14.97 38.60
CA LEU A 19 3.24 14.78 38.59
C LEU A 19 2.73 14.18 37.27
N ASP A 20 3.34 14.57 36.15
CA ASP A 20 3.00 14.06 34.81
C ASP A 20 3.61 12.67 34.53
N GLY A 21 4.50 12.19 35.41
CA GLY A 21 5.19 10.90 35.24
C GLY A 21 6.30 10.93 34.17
N GLU A 22 6.79 12.12 33.83
CA GLU A 22 7.87 12.34 32.84
C GLU A 22 9.27 12.25 33.45
N LEU A 23 9.39 12.18 34.78
CA LEU A 23 10.68 11.99 35.44
C LEU A 23 11.23 10.58 35.22
N GLU A 24 12.48 10.49 34.79
CA GLU A 24 13.21 9.21 34.72
C GLU A 24 13.21 8.50 36.09
N PRO A 25 13.16 7.16 36.14
CA PRO A 25 12.98 6.41 37.39
C PRO A 25 14.01 6.72 38.48
N VAL A 26 15.26 6.95 38.08
CA VAL A 26 16.35 7.31 39.00
C VAL A 26 16.14 8.71 39.58
N ALA A 27 15.78 9.68 38.74
CA ALA A 27 15.50 11.05 39.17
C ALA A 27 14.25 11.12 40.06
N ALA A 28 13.23 10.31 39.77
CA ALA A 28 12.04 10.20 40.61
C ALA A 28 12.38 9.72 42.02
N GLN A 29 13.24 8.71 42.15
CA GLN A 29 13.67 8.19 43.45
C GLN A 29 14.49 9.21 44.25
N GLU A 30 15.39 9.95 43.58
CA GLU A 30 16.15 11.05 44.21
C GLU A 30 15.23 12.18 44.67
N PHE A 31 14.25 12.54 43.85
CA PHE A 31 13.26 13.57 44.17
C PHE A 31 12.38 13.14 45.36
N GLU A 32 11.95 11.89 45.43
CA GLU A 32 11.22 11.35 46.58
C GLU A 32 12.05 11.38 47.87
N GLY A 33 13.34 11.04 47.78
CA GLY A 33 14.29 11.21 48.88
C GLY A 33 14.39 12.68 49.32
N HIS A 34 14.42 13.62 48.38
CA HIS A 34 14.42 15.05 48.68
C HIS A 34 13.13 15.52 49.35
N LEU A 35 11.96 15.06 48.89
CA LEU A 35 10.65 15.40 49.46
C LEU A 35 10.56 15.02 50.94
N ALA A 36 11.18 13.92 51.35
CA ALA A 36 11.22 13.49 52.76
C ALA A 36 11.98 14.49 53.66
N ALA A 37 12.97 15.19 53.11
CA ALA A 37 13.81 16.14 53.84
C ALA A 37 13.35 17.61 53.69
N CYS A 38 12.66 17.96 52.60
CA CYS A 38 12.38 19.34 52.23
C CYS A 38 10.88 19.69 52.34
N ARG A 39 10.50 20.34 53.44
CA ARG A 39 9.10 20.73 53.70
C ARG A 39 8.52 21.70 52.68
N SER A 40 9.33 22.59 52.10
CA SER A 40 8.84 23.55 51.10
C SER A 40 8.46 22.87 49.79
N CYS A 41 9.28 21.94 49.29
CA CYS A 41 8.97 21.14 48.11
C CYS A 41 7.75 20.24 48.35
N ALA A 42 7.62 19.63 49.54
CA ALA A 42 6.46 18.84 49.90
C ALA A 42 5.16 19.68 49.96
N ALA A 43 5.22 20.89 50.53
CA ALA A 43 4.08 21.80 50.55
C ALA A 43 3.65 22.21 49.12
N TYR A 44 4.60 22.56 48.26
CA TYR A 44 4.33 22.95 46.88
C TYR A 44 3.76 21.79 46.04
N LEU A 45 4.29 20.57 46.21
CA LEU A 45 3.72 19.37 45.59
C LEU A 45 2.26 19.14 46.02
N ASN A 46 1.97 19.29 47.31
CA ASN A 46 0.61 19.14 47.82
C ASN A 46 -0.35 20.22 47.29
N GLU A 47 0.12 21.45 47.13
CA GLU A 47 -0.65 22.53 46.51
C GLU A 47 -1.03 22.17 45.06
N GLN A 48 -0.06 21.72 44.25
CA GLN A 48 -0.34 21.27 42.87
C GLN A 48 -1.28 20.05 42.84
N LYS A 49 -1.08 19.06 43.72
CA LYS A 49 -2.00 17.90 43.83
C LYS A 49 -3.41 18.31 44.20
N SER A 50 -3.58 19.33 45.05
CA SER A 50 -4.91 19.83 45.43
C SER A 50 -5.65 20.43 44.23
N LEU A 51 -4.94 21.13 43.34
CA LEU A 51 -5.52 21.66 42.10
C LEU A 51 -5.96 20.52 41.18
N LEU A 52 -5.14 19.48 41.02
CA LEU A 52 -5.51 18.29 40.24
C LEU A 52 -6.73 17.57 40.84
N CYS A 53 -6.83 17.47 42.16
CA CYS A 53 -8.00 16.89 42.83
C CYS A 53 -9.26 17.72 42.58
N VAL A 54 -9.16 19.05 42.58
CA VAL A 54 -10.31 19.94 42.29
C VAL A 54 -10.72 19.82 40.82
N LEU A 55 -9.76 19.77 39.90
CA LEU A 55 -10.01 19.54 38.48
C LEU A 55 -10.70 18.19 38.26
N ASP A 56 -10.16 17.13 38.84
CA ASP A 56 -10.73 15.79 38.75
C ASP A 56 -12.15 15.72 39.33
N ALA A 57 -12.39 16.33 40.49
CA ALA A 57 -13.72 16.41 41.08
C ALA A 57 -14.70 17.22 40.20
N SER A 58 -14.23 18.27 39.53
CA SER A 58 -15.05 19.07 38.61
C SER A 58 -15.38 18.32 37.32
N LEU A 59 -14.42 17.59 36.77
CA LEU A 59 -14.56 16.80 35.55
C LEU A 59 -15.40 15.54 35.80
N SER A 60 -15.23 14.91 36.96
CA SER A 60 -16.04 13.76 37.38
C SER A 60 -17.52 14.12 37.56
N ARG A 61 -17.83 15.36 37.95
CA ARG A 61 -19.23 15.84 37.96
C ARG A 61 -19.80 16.06 36.56
N MET A 62 -18.92 16.37 35.61
CA MET A 62 -19.25 16.45 34.19
C MET A 62 -19.04 15.10 33.49
N ALA A 63 -19.06 13.98 34.22
CA ALA A 63 -18.90 12.65 33.64
C ALA A 63 -19.90 12.45 32.51
N VAL A 64 -19.44 12.72 31.30
CA VAL A 64 -20.16 12.45 30.07
C VAL A 64 -20.16 10.94 29.95
N GLU A 65 -21.32 10.34 29.83
CA GLU A 65 -21.41 8.92 29.51
C GLU A 65 -20.74 8.72 28.14
N LEU A 66 -19.53 8.15 28.15
CA LEU A 66 -18.85 7.80 26.93
C LEU A 66 -19.63 6.64 26.29
N PRO A 67 -20.02 6.76 25.01
CA PRO A 67 -20.59 5.64 24.28
C PRO A 67 -19.66 4.42 24.36
N ALA A 68 -20.23 3.21 24.46
CA ALA A 68 -19.45 1.96 24.56
C ALA A 68 -18.44 1.81 23.40
N ASP A 69 -18.75 2.39 22.24
CA ASP A 69 -17.91 2.35 21.05
C ASP A 69 -16.87 3.48 20.96
N PHE A 70 -16.83 4.44 21.90
CA PHE A 70 -15.95 5.61 21.82
C PHE A 70 -14.47 5.23 21.70
N ALA A 71 -14.01 4.27 22.50
CA ALA A 71 -12.63 3.78 22.43
C ALA A 71 -12.32 3.17 21.06
N SER A 72 -13.27 2.44 20.47
CA SER A 72 -13.13 1.85 19.13
C SER A 72 -13.09 2.93 18.04
N VAL A 73 -13.99 3.91 18.11
CA VAL A 73 -14.04 5.02 17.14
C VAL A 73 -12.80 5.90 17.22
N VAL A 74 -12.35 6.26 18.43
CA VAL A 74 -11.15 7.08 18.61
C VAL A 74 -9.89 6.33 18.20
N THR A 75 -9.76 5.03 18.49
CA THR A 75 -8.59 4.27 18.06
C THR A 75 -8.52 4.10 16.55
N VAL A 76 -9.65 3.82 15.89
CA VAL A 76 -9.74 3.74 14.42
C VAL A 76 -9.43 5.09 13.79
N ASN A 77 -10.03 6.18 14.29
CA ASN A 77 -9.80 7.52 13.75
C ASN A 77 -8.39 8.03 14.05
N ALA A 78 -7.85 7.84 15.26
CA ALA A 78 -6.49 8.26 15.60
C ALA A 78 -5.45 7.55 14.70
N ARG A 79 -5.64 6.25 14.42
CA ARG A 79 -4.75 5.49 13.53
C ARG A 79 -4.90 5.90 12.07
N ALA A 80 -6.08 6.30 11.64
CA ALA A 80 -6.35 6.76 10.29
C ALA A 80 -5.92 8.21 10.04
N ASP A 81 -5.95 9.07 11.07
CA ASP A 81 -5.83 10.52 10.91
C ASP A 81 -4.42 11.08 11.18
N VAL A 82 -3.54 10.34 11.85
CA VAL A 82 -2.12 10.74 12.00
C VAL A 82 -1.40 10.89 10.66
N GLY A 83 -1.86 10.23 9.59
CA GLY A 83 -1.33 10.40 8.23
C GLY A 83 -1.81 11.68 7.54
N ARG A 84 -2.94 12.24 7.98
CA ARG A 84 -3.69 13.33 7.33
C ARG A 84 -3.45 14.70 7.93
N VAL A 85 -2.84 14.78 9.12
CA VAL A 85 -2.48 16.05 9.78
C VAL A 85 -1.57 16.95 8.93
N ARG A 86 -0.82 16.41 7.96
CA ARG A 86 0.04 17.24 7.09
C ARG A 86 -0.33 17.08 5.63
N SER A 87 -0.98 18.11 5.08
CA SER A 87 -1.34 18.18 3.67
C SER A 87 -0.12 17.96 2.78
N ARG A 88 -0.29 17.36 1.59
CA ARG A 88 0.82 17.17 0.63
C ARG A 88 1.54 18.49 0.32
N HIS A 89 0.84 19.61 0.42
CA HIS A 89 1.40 20.94 0.18
C HIS A 89 2.33 21.40 1.32
N GLU A 90 1.98 21.12 2.57
CA GLU A 90 2.83 21.40 3.73
C GLU A 90 4.06 20.50 3.78
N ARG A 91 3.93 19.23 3.39
CA ARG A 91 5.10 18.33 3.26
C ARG A 91 6.11 18.87 2.25
N ARG A 92 5.63 19.39 1.11
CA ARG A 92 6.50 20.03 0.10
C ARG A 92 7.15 21.32 0.63
N ARG A 93 6.40 22.16 1.34
CA ARG A 93 6.95 23.39 1.96
C ARG A 93 7.99 23.07 3.03
N ALA A 94 7.71 22.10 3.90
CA ALA A 94 8.66 21.64 4.93
C ALA A 94 9.94 21.08 4.30
N ALA A 95 9.83 20.25 3.26
CA ALA A 95 10.99 19.75 2.52
C ALA A 95 11.82 20.88 1.89
N LEU A 96 11.15 21.90 1.33
CA LEU A 96 11.80 23.09 0.79
C LEU A 96 12.58 23.86 1.86
N PHE A 97 11.99 24.07 3.05
CA PHE A 97 12.69 24.74 4.15
C PHE A 97 13.88 23.93 4.66
N ILE A 98 13.72 22.61 4.81
CA ILE A 98 14.82 21.72 5.22
C ILE A 98 15.97 21.77 4.21
N LEU A 99 15.66 21.75 2.91
CA LEU A 99 16.66 21.80 1.85
C LEU A 99 17.35 23.17 1.81
N ALA A 100 16.60 24.25 1.97
CA ALA A 100 17.16 25.60 2.06
C ALA A 100 18.08 25.75 3.27
N LEU A 101 17.67 25.27 4.45
CA LEU A 101 18.49 25.27 5.66
C LEU A 101 19.75 24.43 5.49
N ALA A 102 19.64 23.23 4.93
CA ALA A 102 20.79 22.37 4.65
C ALA A 102 21.79 23.05 3.71
N PHE A 103 21.29 23.75 2.68
CA PHE A 103 22.13 24.49 1.75
C PHE A 103 22.82 25.69 2.41
N ILE A 104 22.10 26.44 3.26
CA ILE A 104 22.65 27.55 4.04
C ILE A 104 23.73 27.06 5.01
N SER A 105 23.46 25.99 5.76
CA SER A 105 24.43 25.35 6.65
C SER A 105 25.66 24.89 5.88
N PHE A 106 25.47 24.27 4.72
CA PHE A 106 26.58 23.85 3.85
C PHE A 106 27.38 25.04 3.32
N ALA A 107 26.74 26.13 2.94
CA ALA A 107 27.43 27.35 2.47
C ALA A 107 28.23 28.03 3.60
N LEU A 108 27.69 28.07 4.81
CA LEU A 108 28.38 28.59 6.00
C LEU A 108 29.62 27.76 6.37
N ILE A 109 29.51 26.44 6.33
CA ILE A 109 30.63 25.52 6.63
C ILE A 109 31.64 25.49 5.48
N GLY A 110 31.16 25.52 4.23
CA GLY A 110 31.96 25.43 3.02
C GLY A 110 32.74 26.71 2.69
N GLY A 111 32.44 27.84 3.33
CA GLY A 111 33.16 29.10 3.15
C GLY A 111 34.57 29.12 3.75
N THR A 112 34.89 28.21 4.68
CA THR A 112 36.16 28.23 5.43
C THR A 112 37.09 27.06 5.16
N ALA A 113 36.65 26.03 4.42
CA ALA A 113 37.45 24.86 4.09
C ALA A 113 37.60 24.70 2.58
N SER A 114 38.83 24.50 2.10
CA SER A 114 39.14 24.20 0.70
C SER A 114 38.18 23.15 0.15
N ALA A 115 37.47 23.48 -0.94
CA ALA A 115 36.37 22.69 -1.51
C ALA A 115 36.68 21.19 -1.72
N LYS A 116 37.95 20.79 -1.81
CA LYS A 116 38.34 19.39 -1.97
C LYS A 116 38.09 18.51 -0.74
N GLU A 117 38.16 19.05 0.48
CA GLU A 117 37.98 18.24 1.71
C GLU A 117 36.50 18.16 2.12
N ALA A 118 35.74 19.23 1.91
CA ALA A 118 34.30 19.25 2.22
C ALA A 118 33.45 18.38 1.27
N LEU A 119 33.92 18.16 0.04
CA LEU A 119 33.21 17.35 -0.97
C LEU A 119 33.47 15.84 -0.87
N ALA A 120 34.46 15.40 -0.10
CA ALA A 120 34.76 13.97 0.08
C ALA A 120 33.55 13.13 0.59
N PRO A 121 32.81 13.54 1.64
CA PRO A 121 31.63 12.79 2.09
C PRO A 121 30.48 12.82 1.09
N VAL A 122 30.30 13.93 0.36
CA VAL A 122 29.25 14.06 -0.67
C VAL A 122 29.55 13.13 -1.85
N GLN A 123 30.81 13.00 -2.24
CA GLN A 123 31.23 12.08 -3.30
C GLN A 123 30.99 10.62 -2.91
N LEU A 124 31.26 10.23 -1.66
CA LEU A 124 30.97 8.88 -1.17
C LEU A 124 29.47 8.54 -1.25
N ILE A 125 28.61 9.46 -0.80
CA ILE A 125 27.16 9.27 -0.86
C ILE A 125 26.66 9.29 -2.31
N ALA A 126 27.18 10.20 -3.15
CA ALA A 126 26.83 10.27 -4.57
C ALA A 126 27.22 8.99 -5.31
N HIS A 127 28.38 8.42 -5.00
CA HIS A 127 28.81 7.14 -5.57
C HIS A 127 27.94 5.97 -5.10
N ALA A 128 27.54 5.94 -3.83
CA ALA A 128 26.61 4.93 -3.31
C ALA A 128 25.22 5.05 -3.96
N CYS A 129 24.70 6.26 -4.12
CA CYS A 129 23.42 6.48 -4.82
C CYS A 129 23.53 6.11 -6.30
N ALA A 130 24.62 6.47 -6.97
CA ALA A 130 24.84 6.15 -8.37
C ALA A 130 24.96 4.64 -8.61
N SER A 131 25.59 3.89 -7.69
CA SER A 131 25.71 2.43 -7.79
C SER A 131 24.35 1.77 -7.64
N VAL A 132 23.55 2.17 -6.64
CA VAL A 132 22.18 1.66 -6.44
C VAL A 132 21.28 2.00 -7.62
N ALA A 133 21.29 3.25 -8.09
CA ALA A 133 20.49 3.69 -9.23
C ALA A 133 20.83 2.90 -10.50
N ARG A 134 22.13 2.66 -10.75
CA ARG A 134 22.58 1.86 -11.89
C ARG A 134 22.09 0.42 -11.80
N LEU A 135 22.13 -0.18 -10.60
CA LEU A 135 21.66 -1.54 -10.35
C LEU A 135 20.14 -1.64 -10.59
N MET A 136 19.39 -0.64 -10.12
CA MET A 136 17.95 -0.57 -10.32
C MET A 136 17.59 -0.39 -11.80
N LEU A 137 18.31 0.47 -12.53
CA LEU A 137 18.11 0.65 -13.96
C LEU A 137 18.37 -0.64 -14.74
N HIS A 138 19.44 -1.37 -14.39
CA HIS A 138 19.77 -2.63 -15.03
C HIS A 138 18.68 -3.68 -14.79
N ALA A 139 18.18 -3.80 -13.56
CA ALA A 139 17.09 -4.70 -13.22
C ALA A 139 15.80 -4.36 -14.00
N LEU A 140 15.44 -3.07 -14.12
CA LEU A 140 14.30 -2.67 -14.95
C LEU A 140 14.51 -3.02 -16.44
N PHE A 141 15.73 -2.82 -16.94
CA PHE A 141 16.05 -3.08 -18.35
C PHE A 141 16.01 -4.59 -18.67
N ASP A 142 16.48 -5.43 -17.75
CA ASP A 142 16.44 -6.89 -17.88
C ASP A 142 15.01 -7.43 -17.81
N VAL A 143 14.16 -6.88 -16.92
CA VAL A 143 12.72 -7.19 -16.89
C VAL A 143 12.04 -6.74 -18.19
N GLY A 144 12.38 -5.55 -18.70
CA GLY A 144 11.86 -5.08 -19.99
C GLY A 144 12.23 -6.00 -21.15
N ARG A 145 13.50 -6.45 -21.20
CA ARG A 145 13.96 -7.40 -22.22
C ARG A 145 13.24 -8.75 -22.14
N SER A 146 13.04 -9.29 -20.94
CA SER A 146 12.35 -10.57 -20.79
C SER A 146 10.88 -10.48 -21.22
N ILE A 147 10.18 -9.39 -20.91
CA ILE A 147 8.81 -9.14 -21.36
C ILE A 147 8.72 -9.09 -22.89
N VAL A 148 9.66 -8.41 -23.56
CA VAL A 148 9.67 -8.31 -25.04
C VAL A 148 9.91 -9.67 -25.69
N VAL A 149 10.82 -10.48 -25.16
CA VAL A 149 11.10 -11.82 -25.70
C VAL A 149 9.89 -12.74 -25.52
N ILE A 150 9.27 -12.75 -24.33
CA ILE A 150 8.07 -13.55 -24.07
C ILE A 150 6.91 -13.07 -24.96
N GLY A 151 6.70 -11.76 -25.07
CA GLY A 151 5.68 -11.18 -25.93
C GLY A 151 5.88 -11.55 -27.41
N ARG A 152 7.13 -11.60 -27.89
CA ARG A 152 7.43 -12.02 -29.26
C ARG A 152 7.13 -13.50 -29.48
N ILE A 153 7.48 -14.38 -28.55
CA ILE A 153 7.20 -15.82 -28.65
C ILE A 153 5.70 -16.10 -28.63
N VAL A 154 4.95 -15.44 -27.74
CA VAL A 154 3.49 -15.55 -27.64
C VAL A 154 2.80 -14.95 -28.88
N GLY A 155 3.29 -13.82 -29.38
CA GLY A 155 2.76 -13.20 -30.61
C GLY A 155 3.00 -14.09 -31.83
N GLN A 156 4.17 -14.70 -31.95
CA GLN A 156 4.51 -15.58 -33.07
C GLN A 156 3.73 -16.90 -33.02
N SER A 157 3.42 -17.42 -31.83
CA SER A 157 2.58 -18.63 -31.70
C SER A 157 1.12 -18.36 -32.08
N MET A 158 0.55 -17.20 -31.76
CA MET A 158 -0.81 -16.84 -32.18
C MET A 158 -0.95 -16.69 -33.70
N ILE A 159 0.06 -16.14 -34.38
CA ILE A 159 0.02 -15.93 -35.85
C ILE A 159 0.07 -17.26 -36.62
N VAL A 160 0.71 -18.30 -36.07
CA VAL A 160 0.82 -19.61 -36.73
C VAL A 160 -0.37 -20.52 -36.41
N VAL A 161 -0.95 -20.44 -35.21
CA VAL A 161 -2.02 -21.34 -34.78
C VAL A 161 -3.38 -20.98 -35.42
N LEU A 162 -3.69 -19.69 -35.57
CA LEU A 162 -4.95 -19.23 -36.15
C LEU A 162 -5.20 -19.70 -37.60
N PRO A 163 -4.24 -19.56 -38.56
CA PRO A 163 -4.42 -20.06 -39.92
C PRO A 163 -4.41 -21.59 -39.98
N GLY A 164 -3.68 -22.27 -39.07
CA GLY A 164 -3.68 -23.73 -38.97
C GLY A 164 -5.06 -24.29 -38.61
N ILE A 165 -5.74 -23.70 -37.63
CA ILE A 165 -7.12 -24.08 -37.25
C ILE A 165 -8.11 -23.78 -38.38
N LEU A 166 -7.98 -22.62 -39.02
CA LEU A 166 -8.86 -22.23 -40.13
C LEU A 166 -8.72 -23.20 -41.33
N TRP A 167 -7.49 -23.61 -41.64
CA TRP A 167 -7.21 -24.61 -42.68
C TRP A 167 -7.79 -25.97 -42.33
N LEU A 168 -7.65 -26.41 -41.07
CA LEU A 168 -8.21 -27.68 -40.58
C LEU A 168 -9.75 -27.69 -40.70
N LEU A 169 -10.41 -26.59 -40.30
CA LEU A 169 -11.85 -26.42 -40.47
C LEU A 169 -12.28 -26.41 -41.94
N ALA A 170 -11.50 -25.76 -42.82
CA ALA A 170 -11.76 -25.74 -44.25
C ALA A 170 -11.66 -27.15 -44.87
N VAL A 171 -10.65 -27.94 -44.47
CA VAL A 171 -10.49 -29.33 -44.93
C VAL A 171 -11.62 -30.21 -44.43
N VAL A 172 -11.99 -30.12 -43.15
CA VAL A 172 -13.12 -30.87 -42.59
C VAL A 172 -14.43 -30.50 -43.29
N GLY A 173 -14.65 -29.20 -43.54
CA GLY A 173 -15.80 -28.71 -44.28
C GLY A 173 -15.85 -29.23 -45.72
N LEU A 174 -14.71 -29.25 -46.41
CA LEU A 174 -14.59 -29.79 -47.77
C LEU A 174 -14.91 -31.30 -47.79
N ILE A 175 -14.33 -32.07 -46.86
CA ILE A 175 -14.59 -33.51 -46.74
C ILE A 175 -16.09 -33.75 -46.47
N GLY A 176 -16.69 -32.99 -45.55
CA GLY A 176 -18.13 -33.05 -45.27
C GLY A 176 -18.99 -32.76 -46.51
N ALA A 177 -18.63 -31.73 -47.29
CA ALA A 177 -19.32 -31.39 -48.52
C ALA A 177 -19.21 -32.50 -49.59
N ILE A 178 -18.03 -33.12 -49.72
CA ILE A 178 -17.81 -34.27 -50.61
C ILE A 178 -18.68 -35.46 -50.19
N VAL A 179 -18.72 -35.78 -48.89
CA VAL A 179 -19.56 -36.88 -48.37
C VAL A 179 -21.04 -36.61 -48.65
N VAL A 180 -21.53 -35.40 -48.37
CA VAL A 180 -22.92 -35.00 -48.67
C VAL A 180 -23.20 -35.06 -50.17
N TYR A 181 -22.27 -34.62 -51.00
CA TYR A 181 -22.42 -34.71 -52.46
C TYR A 181 -22.49 -36.16 -52.95
N LEU A 182 -21.63 -37.04 -52.43
CA LEU A 182 -21.61 -38.46 -52.81
C LEU A 182 -22.85 -39.21 -52.31
N PHE A 183 -23.31 -38.95 -51.07
CA PHE A 183 -24.51 -39.59 -50.51
C PHE A 183 -25.81 -38.99 -51.03
N GLY A 184 -25.85 -37.68 -51.27
CA GLY A 184 -27.00 -36.97 -51.84
C GLY A 184 -27.21 -37.28 -53.32
N ARG A 185 -26.15 -37.68 -54.03
CA ARG A 185 -26.21 -38.20 -55.40
C ARG A 185 -26.47 -39.70 -55.46
N ARG A 186 -26.99 -40.32 -54.40
CA ARG A 186 -27.56 -41.67 -54.51
C ARG A 186 -28.67 -41.61 -55.57
N PRO A 187 -28.53 -42.38 -56.67
CA PRO A 187 -29.49 -42.38 -57.75
C PRO A 187 -30.86 -42.78 -57.19
N LYS A 188 -31.86 -41.92 -57.38
CA LYS A 188 -33.28 -42.22 -57.10
C LYS A 188 -33.86 -43.24 -58.10
N ASP A 189 -33.00 -43.78 -58.94
CA ASP A 189 -33.34 -44.49 -60.17
C ASP A 189 -33.55 -46.01 -59.95
N LEU A 190 -33.33 -46.54 -58.74
CA LEU A 190 -33.42 -47.99 -58.49
C LEU A 190 -34.74 -48.51 -57.89
N TRP A 191 -35.74 -47.66 -57.64
CA TRP A 191 -37.04 -48.09 -57.08
C TRP A 191 -38.26 -47.73 -57.94
N GLY A 192 -38.07 -47.61 -59.26
CA GLY A 192 -39.14 -47.47 -60.24
C GLY A 192 -39.42 -48.77 -60.99
N GLY A 193 -39.72 -49.87 -60.28
CA GLY A 193 -40.16 -51.11 -60.92
C GLY A 193 -41.63 -51.00 -61.37
N PRO A 194 -41.98 -51.21 -62.65
CA PRO A 194 -43.37 -51.25 -63.07
C PRO A 194 -44.05 -52.53 -62.58
N MET A 195 -45.09 -52.39 -61.75
CA MET A 195 -46.05 -53.45 -61.48
C MET A 195 -46.81 -53.78 -62.77
N VAL A 196 -46.39 -54.83 -63.47
CA VAL A 196 -47.16 -55.43 -64.56
C VAL A 196 -48.34 -56.18 -63.95
N ARG A 197 -49.52 -55.61 -64.16
CA ARG A 197 -50.83 -56.15 -63.81
C ARG A 197 -51.16 -57.24 -64.82
N GLU A 198 -51.24 -58.50 -64.39
CA GLU A 198 -51.74 -59.59 -65.23
C GLU A 198 -53.23 -59.37 -65.57
N PRO A 199 -53.66 -59.47 -66.84
CA PRO A 199 -55.06 -59.63 -67.17
C PRO A 199 -55.41 -61.12 -67.14
N PHE A 200 -56.22 -61.44 -66.14
CA PHE A 200 -56.99 -62.64 -65.96
C PHE A 200 -57.96 -62.85 -67.16
N GLY A 201 -57.79 -63.97 -67.85
CA GLY A 201 -58.84 -64.81 -68.45
C GLY A 201 -59.85 -64.18 -69.41
N GLU A 202 -59.86 -64.69 -70.65
CA GLU A 202 -61.10 -65.24 -71.22
C GLU A 202 -60.77 -66.27 -72.30
N ARG A 203 -61.10 -67.52 -71.95
CA ARG A 203 -61.20 -68.68 -72.84
C ARG A 203 -62.50 -68.52 -73.60
N ASN A 204 -62.47 -68.51 -74.92
CA ASN A 204 -63.67 -68.75 -75.71
C ASN A 204 -63.35 -69.71 -76.86
N ASP A 205 -64.15 -70.77 -76.88
CA ASP A 205 -64.10 -71.91 -77.76
C ASP A 205 -64.82 -71.58 -79.07
N GLY A 206 -64.37 -72.11 -80.21
CA GLY A 206 -65.10 -71.94 -81.47
C GLY A 206 -64.37 -72.48 -82.70
N GLU A 207 -64.73 -73.71 -83.05
CA GLU A 207 -64.76 -74.36 -84.39
C GLU A 207 -63.46 -74.80 -85.09
#